data_AF-A0A1B7WV85-F1
#
_entry.id   AF-A0A1B7WV85-F1
#
_cell.length_a   1.000
_cell.length_b   1.000
_cell.length_c   1.000
_cell.angle_alpha   90.00
_cell.angle_beta   90.00
_cell.angle_gamma   90.00
#
_symmetry.space_group_name_H-M   'P 1'
#
loop_
_entity.id
_entity.type
_entity.pdbx_description
1 polymer ?
#
loop_
_entity_poly.entity_id
_entity_poly.type
_entity_poly.pdbx_seq_one_letter_code
_entity_poly.pdbx_strand_id
1 'polypeptide(L)'
;MATPKFEYLTASRFYLEIKLNDISGSNDDIDGYFMECQGFQRSQEVIEIAEVTPQRWGKNDTAKYGRVVRTKIPGNSKSDNITLRRGLTISLSMWNWLKAVEQGNWYK
;
A
#
# COMPACT_ATOMS: atom_id res chain seq x y z
N MET A 1 34.99 10.76 -14.84
CA MET A 1 33.52 10.87 -14.90
C MET A 1 33.05 11.53 -13.62
N ALA A 2 32.35 12.66 -13.71
CA ALA A 2 31.87 13.38 -12.53
C ALA A 2 30.81 12.54 -11.81
N THR A 3 30.95 12.38 -10.50
CA THR A 3 29.98 11.69 -9.65
C THR A 3 28.65 12.47 -9.65
N PRO A 4 27.51 11.83 -9.95
CA PRO A 4 26.23 12.51 -9.95
C PRO A 4 25.89 13.02 -8.54
N LYS A 5 25.36 14.25 -8.46
CA LYS A 5 25.01 14.96 -7.22
C LYS A 5 23.81 14.34 -6.47
N PHE A 6 23.13 13.36 -7.08
CA PHE A 6 21.92 12.72 -6.57
C PHE A 6 22.02 11.21 -6.80
N GLU A 7 21.56 10.43 -5.82
CA GLU A 7 21.52 8.97 -5.90
C GLU A 7 20.19 8.50 -6.51
N TYR A 8 20.27 7.59 -7.48
CA TYR A 8 19.09 6.91 -8.01
C TYR A 8 18.76 5.71 -7.14
N LEU A 9 17.65 5.78 -6.41
CA LEU A 9 17.16 4.66 -5.61
C LEU A 9 16.60 3.57 -6.53
N THR A 10 17.29 2.45 -6.61
CA THR A 10 16.86 1.26 -7.35
C THR A 10 15.96 0.39 -6.47
N ALA A 11 15.20 -0.53 -7.07
CA ALA A 11 14.41 -1.54 -6.35
C ALA A 11 15.29 -2.65 -5.70
N SER A 12 16.50 -2.30 -5.28
CA SER A 12 17.49 -3.19 -4.69
C SER A 12 18.24 -2.44 -3.59
N ARG A 13 18.83 -3.16 -2.63
CA ARG A 13 19.45 -2.60 -1.40
C ARG A 13 18.46 -1.95 -0.44
N PHE A 14 17.23 -2.47 -0.38
CA PHE A 14 16.31 -2.16 0.72
C PHE A 14 16.38 -3.25 1.78
N TYR A 15 16.04 -2.90 3.01
CA TYR A 15 15.94 -3.80 4.14
C TYR A 15 14.57 -3.63 4.77
N LEU A 16 13.90 -4.75 5.04
CA LEU A 16 12.61 -4.77 5.70
C LEU A 16 12.69 -5.71 6.91
N GLU A 17 12.24 -5.19 8.04
CA GLU A 17 12.26 -5.83 9.33
C GLU A 17 10.84 -5.99 9.85
N ILE A 18 10.55 -7.16 10.43
CA ILE A 18 9.35 -7.35 11.25
C ILE A 18 9.84 -7.67 12.66
N LYS A 19 9.48 -6.81 13.62
CA LYS A 19 9.70 -7.03 15.04
C LYS A 19 8.42 -7.57 15.68
N LEU A 20 8.53 -8.71 16.35
CA LEU A 20 7.42 -9.35 17.04
C LEU A 20 7.59 -9.13 18.55
N ASN A 21 7.07 -8.02 19.06
CA ASN A 21 7.28 -7.60 20.46
C ASN A 21 6.68 -8.56 21.51
N ASP A 22 5.72 -9.41 21.13
CA ASP A 22 4.85 -10.11 22.09
C ASP A 22 5.02 -11.65 22.10
N ILE A 23 6.06 -12.19 21.45
CA ILE A 23 6.33 -13.65 21.48
C ILE A 23 7.52 -13.97 22.40
N SER A 24 7.28 -14.89 23.33
CA SER A 24 8.30 -15.51 24.18
C SER A 24 9.28 -16.31 23.31
N GLY A 25 10.44 -15.70 23.03
CA GLY A 25 11.48 -16.25 22.15
C GLY A 25 11.99 -15.29 21.07
N SER A 26 11.36 -14.12 20.91
CA SER A 26 11.96 -13.01 20.15
C SER A 26 13.11 -12.45 20.98
N ASN A 27 14.35 -12.75 20.56
CA ASN A 27 15.47 -11.89 20.93
C ASN A 27 15.35 -10.62 20.09
N ASP A 28 15.83 -9.48 20.59
CA ASP A 28 15.91 -8.19 19.85
C ASP A 28 16.63 -8.27 18.47
N ASP A 29 17.11 -9.46 18.08
CA ASP A 29 17.66 -9.81 16.78
C ASP A 29 16.54 -10.17 15.78
N ILE A 30 16.23 -9.22 14.90
CA ILE A 30 15.64 -9.36 13.55
C ILE A 30 15.06 -10.77 13.25
N ASP A 31 13.74 -10.93 13.44
CA ASP A 31 13.04 -12.23 13.32
C ASP A 31 12.83 -12.69 11.85
N GLY A 32 13.02 -11.78 10.87
CA GLY A 32 12.79 -12.09 9.46
C GLY A 32 13.53 -11.18 8.49
N TYR A 33 14.40 -11.78 7.68
CA TYR A 33 15.00 -11.15 6.49
C TYR A 33 14.19 -11.52 5.25
N PHE A 34 13.78 -10.52 4.47
CA PHE A 34 13.04 -10.70 3.23
C PHE A 34 13.85 -10.25 2.03
N MET A 35 13.84 -11.05 0.96
CA MET A 35 14.56 -10.77 -0.27
C MET A 35 13.72 -9.98 -1.26
N GLU A 36 12.39 -10.06 -1.14
CA GLU A 36 11.46 -9.37 -2.01
C GLU A 36 10.28 -8.86 -1.18
N CYS A 37 9.88 -7.62 -1.47
CA CYS A 37 8.70 -7.00 -0.91
C CYS A 37 7.91 -6.34 -2.03
N GLN A 38 6.61 -6.62 -2.12
CA GLN A 38 5.69 -5.97 -3.04
C GLN A 38 4.42 -5.53 -2.29
N GLY A 39 3.64 -4.64 -2.91
CA GLY A 39 2.33 -4.27 -2.41
C GLY A 39 2.29 -3.14 -1.36
N PHE A 40 3.38 -2.38 -1.19
CA PHE A 40 3.35 -1.11 -0.45
C PHE A 40 2.67 0.00 -1.27
N GLN A 41 1.38 -0.17 -1.51
CA GLN A 41 0.56 0.81 -2.20
C GLN A 41 -0.58 1.25 -1.29
N ARG A 42 -0.76 2.57 -1.22
CA ARG A 42 -1.92 3.19 -0.60
C ARG A 42 -2.68 3.93 -1.69
N SER A 43 -3.92 3.55 -1.90
CA SER A 43 -4.79 4.16 -2.89
C SER A 43 -5.93 4.90 -2.20
N GLN A 44 -6.43 5.92 -2.89
CA GLN A 44 -7.56 6.72 -2.44
C GLN A 44 -8.68 6.50 -3.44
N GLU A 45 -9.82 5.98 -3.00
CA GLU A 45 -10.97 5.82 -3.86
C GLU A 45 -11.46 7.19 -4.35
N VAL A 46 -11.80 7.30 -5.62
CA VAL A 46 -12.33 8.54 -6.21
C VAL A 46 -13.82 8.34 -6.45
N ILE A 47 -14.63 9.09 -5.73
CA ILE A 47 -16.08 9.12 -5.93
C ILE A 47 -16.36 10.15 -7.01
N GLU A 48 -16.99 9.71 -8.09
CA GLU A 48 -17.36 10.58 -9.21
C GLU A 48 -18.85 10.90 -9.15
N ILE A 49 -19.18 12.19 -9.06
CA ILE A 49 -20.55 12.69 -9.08
C ILE A 49 -20.78 13.38 -10.43
N ALA A 50 -21.74 12.88 -11.20
CA ALA A 50 -22.15 13.48 -12.46
C ALA A 50 -23.29 14.47 -12.20
N GLU A 51 -23.01 15.75 -12.39
CA GLU A 51 -23.96 16.84 -12.20
C GLU A 51 -24.27 17.51 -13.53
N VAL A 52 -25.53 17.88 -13.76
CA VAL A 52 -25.93 18.65 -14.94
C VAL A 52 -25.98 20.11 -14.54
N THR A 53 -25.04 20.90 -15.03
CA THR A 53 -25.01 22.34 -14.78
C THR A 53 -25.98 23.08 -15.70
N PRO A 54 -26.55 24.23 -15.30
CA PRO A 54 -27.44 25.03 -16.14
C PRO A 54 -26.75 25.61 -17.39
N GLN A 55 -25.42 25.65 -17.41
CA GLN A 55 -24.64 26.12 -18.56
C GLN A 55 -24.90 25.21 -19.75
N ARG A 56 -25.37 25.76 -20.87
CA ARG A 56 -25.54 24.99 -22.10
C ARG A 56 -24.21 24.93 -22.84
N TRP A 57 -24.02 23.89 -23.64
CA TRP A 57 -22.82 23.75 -24.46
C TRP A 57 -23.08 24.20 -25.91
N GLY A 58 -22.06 24.70 -26.59
CA GLY A 58 -22.16 25.17 -27.99
C GLY A 58 -22.10 26.69 -28.15
N LYS A 59 -21.79 27.15 -29.37
CA LYS A 59 -21.69 28.58 -29.70
C LYS A 59 -23.10 29.19 -29.65
N ASN A 60 -23.32 30.20 -28.81
CA ASN A 60 -24.60 30.88 -28.57
C ASN A 60 -25.69 30.02 -27.87
N ASP A 61 -25.34 29.16 -26.90
CA ASP A 61 -26.31 28.39 -26.08
C ASP A 61 -27.29 27.51 -26.87
N THR A 62 -26.86 27.01 -28.03
CA THR A 62 -27.70 26.23 -28.97
C THR A 62 -28.12 24.85 -28.45
N ALA A 63 -27.48 24.31 -27.41
CA ALA A 63 -27.84 23.00 -26.88
C ALA A 63 -29.11 23.01 -26.04
N LYS A 64 -29.95 21.99 -26.22
CA LYS A 64 -31.21 21.80 -25.48
C LYS A 64 -31.00 21.44 -24.00
N TYR A 65 -29.85 20.85 -23.64
CA TYR A 65 -29.56 20.34 -22.31
C TYR A 65 -28.35 21.04 -21.69
N GLY A 66 -28.32 21.05 -20.36
CA GLY A 66 -27.20 21.56 -19.56
C GLY A 66 -25.93 20.72 -19.72
N ARG A 67 -24.78 21.32 -19.42
CA ARG A 67 -23.46 20.70 -19.53
C ARG A 67 -23.27 19.74 -18.37
N VAL A 68 -22.97 18.49 -18.71
CA VAL A 68 -22.57 17.48 -17.72
C VAL A 68 -21.17 17.79 -17.22
N VAL A 69 -21.04 17.95 -15.90
CA VAL A 69 -19.78 18.12 -15.20
C VAL A 69 -19.60 16.93 -14.26
N ARG A 70 -18.38 16.41 -14.20
CA ARG A 70 -18.00 15.28 -13.33
C ARG A 70 -17.11 15.81 -12.22
N THR A 71 -17.64 15.87 -11.02
CA THR A 71 -16.89 16.29 -9.83
C THR A 71 -16.29 15.05 -9.17
N LYS A 72 -14.98 15.09 -8.93
CA LYS A 72 -14.23 14.01 -8.27
C LYS A 72 -13.99 14.38 -6.81
N ILE A 73 -14.48 13.55 -5.90
CA ILE A 73 -14.32 13.73 -4.45
C ILE A 73 -13.46 12.58 -3.91
N PRO A 74 -12.47 12.84 -3.03
CA PRO A 74 -11.73 11.77 -2.38
C PRO A 74 -12.66 10.98 -1.44
N GLY A 75 -12.76 9.67 -1.68
CA GLY A 75 -13.56 8.74 -0.90
C GLY A 75 -12.81 8.13 0.29
N ASN A 76 -12.82 6.80 0.42
CA ASN A 76 -12.08 6.09 1.46
C ASN A 76 -10.65 5.72 1.02
N SER A 77 -9.70 5.82 1.95
CA SER A 77 -8.35 5.30 1.72
C SER A 77 -8.33 3.79 1.84
N LYS A 78 -7.64 3.11 0.92
CA LYS A 78 -7.38 1.67 0.94
C LYS A 78 -5.88 1.44 0.95
N SER A 79 -5.44 0.48 1.75
CA SER A 79 -4.06 0.01 1.76
C SER A 79 -4.07 -1.39 1.16
N ASP A 80 -3.21 -1.64 0.18
CA ASP A 80 -3.10 -2.95 -0.45
C ASP A 80 -2.34 -3.94 0.44
N ASN A 81 -2.47 -5.22 0.09
CA ASN A 81 -1.78 -6.29 0.80
C ASN A 81 -0.28 -6.24 0.52
N ILE A 82 0.51 -6.40 1.59
CA ILE A 82 1.96 -6.51 1.49
C ILE A 82 2.32 -7.98 1.29
N THR A 83 3.08 -8.29 0.24
CA THR A 83 3.61 -9.63 -0.01
C THR A 83 5.11 -9.63 0.22
N LEU A 84 5.54 -10.47 1.15
CA LEU A 84 6.94 -10.63 1.53
C LEU A 84 7.41 -12.03 1.17
N ARG A 85 8.58 -12.12 0.53
CA ARG A 85 9.20 -13.40 0.19
C ARG A 85 10.57 -13.51 0.83
N ARG A 86 10.78 -14.64 1.50
CA ARG A 86 12.05 -15.02 2.11
C ARG A 86 12.43 -16.45 1.72
N GLY A 87 13.73 -16.75 1.75
CA GLY A 87 14.23 -18.12 1.63
C GLY A 87 13.85 -18.96 2.86
N LEU A 88 13.98 -20.28 2.74
CA LEU A 88 13.84 -21.17 3.90
C LEU A 88 15.02 -20.95 4.84
N THR A 89 14.74 -20.45 6.03
CA THR A 89 15.71 -20.23 7.11
C THR A 89 15.50 -21.23 8.23
N ILE A 90 16.55 -21.53 9.00
CA ILE A 90 16.47 -22.36 10.21
C ILE A 90 15.57 -21.76 11.30
N SER A 91 15.37 -20.43 11.30
CA SER A 91 14.50 -19.74 12.27
C SER A 91 13.02 -20.05 12.01
N LEU A 92 12.37 -20.64 13.02
CA LEU A 92 10.95 -20.95 13.06
C LEU A 92 10.11 -19.87 13.75
N SER A 93 10.71 -18.78 14.26
CA SER A 93 10.00 -17.74 15.02
C SER A 93 8.81 -17.17 14.27
N MET A 94 9.01 -16.78 13.01
CA MET A 94 7.94 -16.24 12.17
C MET A 94 6.85 -17.26 11.85
N TRP A 95 7.19 -18.53 11.70
CA TRP A 95 6.22 -19.60 11.44
C TRP A 95 5.39 -19.92 12.68
N ASN A 96 6.01 -19.90 13.86
CA ASN A 96 5.32 -20.05 15.13
C ASN A 96 4.36 -18.87 15.37
N TRP A 97 4.78 -17.64 15.02
CA TRP A 97 3.90 -16.48 15.05
C TRP A 97 2.71 -16.62 14.11
N LEU A 98 2.94 -16.95 12.83
CA LEU A 98 1.85 -17.17 11.87
C LEU A 98 0.86 -18.21 12.37
N LYS A 99 1.36 -19.33 12.91
CA LYS A 99 0.52 -20.38 13.50
C LYS A 99 -0.24 -19.90 14.74
N ALA A 100 0.38 -19.09 15.60
CA ALA A 100 -0.29 -18.51 16.76
C ALA A 100 -1.42 -17.55 16.33
N VAL A 101 -1.19 -16.74 15.29
CA VAL A 101 -2.20 -15.86 14.69
C VAL A 101 -3.36 -16.66 14.11
N GLU A 102 -3.08 -17.70 13.32
CA GLU A 102 -4.10 -18.59 12.74
C GLU A 102 -4.96 -19.27 13.82
N GLN A 103 -4.36 -19.60 14.96
CA GLN A 103 -5.06 -20.19 16.11
C GLN A 103 -5.82 -19.17 16.97
N GLY A 104 -5.78 -17.88 16.62
CA GLY A 104 -6.43 -16.81 17.39
C GLY A 104 -5.65 -16.37 18.63
N ASN A 105 -4.43 -16.87 18.84
CA ASN A 105 -3.56 -16.56 19.98
C ASN A 105 -2.62 -15.37 19.69
N TRP A 106 -3.06 -14.40 18.89
CA TRP A 106 -2.26 -13.22 18.53
C TRP A 106 -2.26 -12.13 19.60
N TYR A 107 -3.18 -12.22 20.56
CA TYR A 107 -3.36 -11.30 21.69
C TYR A 107 -3.57 -12.16 22.95
N LYS A 108 -2.69 -12.00 23.93
CA LYS A 108 -2.84 -12.51 25.30
C LYS A 108 -2.40 -11.42 26.26
#